data_AF-A0A354I907-F1
#
_entry.id   AF-A0A354I907-F1
#
_cell.length_a   1.000
_cell.length_b   1.000
_cell.length_c   1.000
_cell.angle_alpha   90.00
_cell.angle_beta   90.00
_cell.angle_gamma   90.00
#
_symmetry.space_group_name_H-M   'P 1'
#
loop_
_entity.id
_entity.type
_entity.pdbx_description
1 polymer ?
#
loop_
_entity_poly.entity_id
_entity_poly.type
_entity_poly.pdbx_seq_one_letter_code
_entity_poly.pdbx_strand_id
1 'polypeptide(L)'
;MFCKNCGKELREGIWFCEACGAQIEGDGTVPGRINMPGITVDHNWSRLQKIVEDNRKRKSKWRIITAGLSFFLLWMTARNLLGTAESILEGGSSPSELLLAGITGIFIVSLLLYILFILIGTVKIGKKNYRECLHQIRVSDSYGLLNALRQMNCPVVETVSMDERGNIFVGGRKAKYAFTQKQEMLELDLYSGKNRDLLRRDTIAVDLLKYLAPDCPLDAADNRKDNEILRKLLEVCPAILIASLALLLLYSVFSG
;
A
#
# COMPACT_ATOMS: atom_id res chain seq x y z
N MET A 1 -9.72 25.33 -29.85
CA MET A 1 -10.15 23.98 -30.32
C MET A 1 -11.25 23.45 -29.39
N PHE A 2 -12.08 22.47 -29.78
CA PHE A 2 -13.15 21.93 -28.92
C PHE A 2 -12.92 20.46 -28.60
N CYS A 3 -13.29 20.03 -27.40
CA CYS A 3 -13.15 18.64 -26.98
C CYS A 3 -14.07 17.73 -27.81
N LYS A 4 -13.51 16.72 -28.50
CA LYS A 4 -14.29 15.73 -29.25
C LYS A 4 -15.24 14.90 -28.37
N ASN A 5 -14.98 14.79 -27.07
CA ASN A 5 -15.78 14.00 -26.15
C ASN A 5 -16.94 14.77 -25.50
N CYS A 6 -16.73 16.04 -25.11
CA CYS A 6 -17.75 16.82 -24.37
C CYS A 6 -18.10 18.17 -24.98
N GLY A 7 -17.48 18.56 -26.10
CA GLY A 7 -17.77 19.80 -26.81
C GLY A 7 -17.30 21.09 -26.15
N LYS A 8 -16.66 21.04 -24.96
CA LYS A 8 -16.17 22.25 -24.29
C LYS A 8 -14.98 22.85 -25.03
N GLU A 9 -14.92 24.18 -25.05
CA GLU A 9 -13.78 24.93 -25.59
C GLU A 9 -12.51 24.59 -24.80
N LEU A 10 -11.45 24.30 -25.55
CA LEU A 10 -10.15 23.93 -25.04
C LEU A 10 -9.19 25.10 -25.26
N ARG A 11 -8.50 25.47 -24.18
CA ARG A 11 -7.38 26.43 -24.23
C ARG A 11 -6.23 25.85 -25.05
N GLU A 12 -5.43 26.71 -25.66
CA GLU A 12 -4.25 26.26 -26.41
C GLU A 12 -3.23 25.59 -25.46
N GLY A 13 -2.62 24.50 -25.90
CA GLY A 13 -1.61 23.77 -25.12
C GLY A 13 -2.12 22.82 -24.04
N ILE A 14 -3.44 22.59 -23.92
CA ILE A 14 -3.97 21.59 -22.97
C ILE A 14 -4.07 20.20 -23.62
N TRP A 15 -3.61 19.19 -22.87
CA TRP A 15 -3.50 17.79 -23.31
C TRP A 15 -4.74 16.95 -22.99
N PHE A 16 -5.54 17.41 -22.03
CA PHE A 16 -6.79 16.77 -21.61
C PHE A 16 -7.85 17.85 -21.41
N CYS A 17 -9.10 17.50 -21.68
CA CYS A 17 -10.21 18.41 -21.49
C CYS A 17 -10.46 18.67 -19.99
N GLU A 18 -10.37 19.93 -19.57
CA GLU A 18 -10.67 20.36 -18.18
C GLU A 18 -12.12 20.04 -17.74
N ALA A 19 -13.03 19.77 -18.69
CA ALA A 19 -14.43 19.47 -18.38
C ALA A 19 -14.71 17.99 -18.16
N CYS A 20 -14.08 17.11 -18.95
CA CYS A 20 -14.44 15.69 -18.98
C CYS A 20 -13.25 14.73 -18.82
N GLY A 21 -12.03 15.26 -18.74
CA GLY A 21 -10.80 14.47 -18.63
C GLY A 21 -10.40 13.71 -19.89
N ALA A 22 -11.11 13.87 -21.01
CA ALA A 22 -10.75 13.19 -22.26
C ALA A 22 -9.43 13.72 -22.84
N GLN A 23 -8.56 12.81 -23.26
CA GLN A 23 -7.29 13.13 -23.92
C GLN A 23 -7.53 13.82 -25.25
N ILE A 24 -6.74 14.85 -25.52
CA ILE A 24 -6.78 15.62 -26.76
C ILE A 24 -5.60 15.13 -27.61
N GLU A 25 -5.91 14.50 -28.74
CA GLU A 25 -4.90 14.08 -29.71
C GLU A 25 -4.26 15.33 -30.32
N GLY A 26 -3.02 15.63 -29.90
CA GLY A 26 -2.20 16.65 -30.53
C GLY A 26 -1.61 16.14 -31.85
N ASP A 27 -1.77 16.93 -32.91
CA ASP A 27 -1.09 16.72 -34.19
C ASP A 27 0.42 16.97 -34.02
N GLY A 28 1.20 15.89 -34.05
CA GLY A 28 2.63 15.90 -33.77
C GLY A 28 3.23 14.51 -33.55
N THR A 29 2.96 13.59 -34.47
CA THR A 29 3.69 12.34 -34.81
C THR A 29 4.46 11.60 -33.69
N VAL A 30 3.81 10.61 -33.05
CA VAL A 30 4.16 9.16 -32.95
C VAL A 30 3.08 8.50 -32.06
N PRO A 31 2.44 7.38 -32.46
CA PRO A 31 1.47 6.70 -31.59
C PRO A 31 2.20 6.07 -30.41
N GLY A 32 1.86 6.51 -29.19
CA GLY A 32 2.35 5.91 -27.93
C GLY A 32 3.33 6.75 -27.10
N ARG A 33 3.65 7.99 -27.48
CA ARG A 33 4.45 8.91 -26.65
C ARG A 33 3.61 10.08 -26.15
N ILE A 34 3.40 10.16 -24.83
CA ILE A 34 2.91 11.39 -24.20
C ILE A 34 4.13 12.33 -24.13
N ASN A 35 4.33 13.14 -25.17
CA ASN A 35 5.36 14.18 -25.17
C ASN A 35 4.81 15.42 -24.44
N MET A 36 4.65 15.31 -23.12
CA MET A 36 4.33 16.44 -22.26
C MET A 36 5.58 17.34 -22.19
N PRO A 37 5.51 18.65 -22.45
CA PRO A 37 6.67 19.52 -22.37
C PRO A 37 7.25 19.44 -20.96
N GLY A 38 8.50 19.00 -20.85
CA GLY A 38 9.23 18.91 -19.59
C GLY A 38 8.92 17.69 -18.71
N ILE A 39 8.29 16.63 -19.21
CA ILE A 39 8.32 15.31 -18.53
C ILE A 39 8.71 14.23 -19.54
N THR A 40 9.72 13.43 -19.22
CA THR A 40 10.12 12.28 -20.02
C THR A 40 10.11 11.02 -19.16
N VAL A 41 9.64 9.91 -19.73
CA VAL A 41 9.65 8.60 -19.07
C VAL A 41 10.61 7.68 -19.79
N ASP A 42 11.51 7.04 -19.04
CA ASP A 42 12.35 5.96 -19.55
C ASP A 42 11.50 4.68 -19.65
N HIS A 43 11.33 4.17 -20.87
CA HIS A 43 10.55 2.96 -21.15
C HIS A 43 11.38 1.68 -21.00
N ASN A 44 12.56 1.73 -20.37
CA ASN A 44 13.33 0.54 -20.05
C ASN A 44 12.73 -0.23 -18.87
N TRP A 45 11.68 -1.01 -19.18
CA TRP A 45 10.94 -1.79 -18.20
C TRP A 45 11.67 -3.03 -17.69
N SER A 46 12.85 -3.37 -18.20
CA SER A 46 13.56 -4.63 -17.88
C SER A 46 13.77 -4.83 -16.37
N ARG A 47 14.20 -3.76 -15.67
CA ARG A 47 14.36 -3.77 -14.21
C ARG A 47 13.02 -3.92 -13.50
N LEU A 48 12.01 -3.15 -13.91
CA LEU A 48 10.69 -3.19 -13.29
C LEU A 48 10.00 -4.54 -13.49
N GLN A 49 10.10 -5.15 -14.68
CA GLN A 49 9.59 -6.50 -14.95
C GLN A 49 10.25 -7.54 -14.06
N LYS A 50 11.59 -7.50 -13.93
CA LYS A 50 12.32 -8.41 -13.03
C LYS A 50 11.81 -8.29 -11.60
N ILE A 51 11.58 -7.06 -11.12
CA ILE A 51 11.09 -6.85 -9.76
C ILE A 51 9.64 -7.32 -9.61
N VAL A 52 8.77 -7.08 -10.58
CA VAL A 52 7.38 -7.57 -10.58
C VAL A 52 7.36 -9.09 -10.50
N GLU A 53 8.18 -9.77 -11.31
CA GLU A 53 8.27 -11.23 -11.31
C GLU A 53 8.85 -11.77 -10.00
N ASP A 54 9.89 -11.15 -9.45
CA ASP A 54 10.45 -11.51 -8.15
C ASP A 54 9.45 -11.31 -7.01
N ASN A 55 8.64 -10.25 -7.08
CA ASN A 55 7.57 -9.98 -6.13
C ASN A 55 6.44 -11.01 -6.25
N ARG A 56 6.10 -11.43 -7.48
CA ARG A 56 5.11 -12.49 -7.74
C ARG A 56 5.55 -13.83 -7.15
N LYS A 57 6.79 -14.24 -7.42
CA LYS A 57 7.40 -15.45 -6.86
C LYS A 57 7.44 -15.41 -5.33
N ARG A 58 7.84 -14.27 -4.75
CA ARG A 58 7.81 -14.07 -3.30
C ARG A 58 6.40 -14.16 -2.73
N LYS A 59 5.41 -13.52 -3.36
CA LYS A 59 3.99 -13.56 -2.91
C LYS A 59 3.47 -15.00 -2.88
N SER A 60 3.82 -15.82 -3.86
CA SER A 60 3.48 -17.25 -3.87
C SER A 60 4.11 -18.00 -2.69
N LYS A 61 5.42 -17.85 -2.48
CA LYS A 61 6.13 -18.48 -1.35
C LYS A 61 5.56 -18.07 0.00
N TRP A 62 5.31 -16.78 0.21
CA TRP A 62 4.74 -16.29 1.46
C TRP A 62 3.34 -16.82 1.72
N ARG A 63 2.48 -16.95 0.70
CA ARG A 63 1.15 -17.55 0.87
C ARG A 63 1.24 -18.98 1.41
N ILE A 64 2.17 -19.78 0.88
CA ILE A 64 2.40 -21.15 1.33
C ILE A 64 2.89 -21.17 2.78
N ILE A 65 3.88 -20.33 3.11
CA ILE A 65 4.43 -20.23 4.47
C ILE A 65 3.35 -19.78 5.46
N THR A 66 2.57 -18.74 5.14
CA THR A 66 1.50 -18.23 6.01
C THR A 66 0.39 -19.27 6.20
N ALA A 67 0.00 -20.00 5.15
CA ALA A 67 -0.98 -21.07 5.25
C ALA A 67 -0.47 -22.23 6.14
N GLY A 68 0.79 -22.65 5.95
CA GLY A 68 1.43 -23.68 6.76
C GLY A 68 1.53 -23.30 8.24
N LEU A 69 1.98 -22.07 8.53
CA LEU A 69 2.05 -21.56 9.91
C LEU A 69 0.66 -21.45 10.55
N SER A 70 -0.33 -20.94 9.82
CA SER A 70 -1.70 -20.83 10.35
C SER A 70 -2.29 -22.20 10.67
N PHE A 71 -2.08 -23.18 9.78
CA PHE A 71 -2.48 -24.57 10.02
C PHE A 71 -1.78 -25.17 11.24
N PHE A 72 -0.46 -24.97 11.36
CA PHE A 72 0.32 -25.46 12.49
C PHE A 72 -0.14 -24.85 13.83
N LEU A 73 -0.44 -23.56 13.85
CA LEU A 73 -0.95 -22.87 15.05
C LEU A 73 -2.34 -23.38 15.45
N LEU A 74 -3.24 -23.57 14.47
CA LEU A 74 -4.57 -24.15 14.71
C LEU A 74 -4.49 -25.59 15.21
N TRP A 75 -3.57 -26.38 14.65
CA TRP A 75 -3.33 -27.75 15.09
C TRP A 75 -2.83 -27.79 16.54
N MET A 76 -1.87 -26.91 16.90
CA MET A 76 -1.37 -26.84 18.27
C MET A 76 -2.45 -26.43 19.27
N THR A 77 -3.28 -25.43 18.96
CA THR A 77 -4.36 -25.04 19.88
C THR A 77 -5.43 -26.11 20.01
N ALA A 78 -5.78 -26.78 18.92
CA ALA A 78 -6.71 -27.92 18.96
C ALA A 78 -6.17 -29.03 19.87
N ARG A 79 -4.87 -29.39 19.74
CA ARG A 79 -4.25 -30.39 20.62
C ARG A 79 -4.23 -29.98 22.09
N ASN A 80 -3.92 -28.71 22.38
CA ASN A 80 -3.92 -28.21 23.75
C ASN A 80 -5.33 -28.27 24.38
N LEU A 81 -6.35 -27.87 23.62
CA LEU A 81 -7.76 -27.96 24.04
C LEU A 81 -8.21 -29.42 24.27
N LEU A 82 -7.84 -30.34 23.37
CA LEU A 82 -8.15 -31.77 23.51
C LEU A 82 -7.54 -32.36 24.79
N GLY A 83 -6.26 -32.11 25.06
CA GLY A 83 -5.62 -32.60 26.29
C GLY A 83 -6.25 -32.05 27.57
N THR A 84 -6.68 -30.79 27.55
CA THR A 84 -7.37 -30.16 28.70
C THR A 84 -8.81 -30.70 28.86
N ALA A 85 -9.45 -31.12 27.77
CA ALA A 85 -10.77 -31.74 27.81
C ALA A 85 -10.70 -33.18 28.38
N GLU A 86 -9.67 -33.94 28.01
CA GLU A 86 -9.42 -35.28 28.55
C GLU A 86 -9.19 -35.24 30.07
N SER A 87 -8.41 -34.28 30.59
CA SER A 87 -8.18 -34.15 32.03
C SER A 87 -9.43 -33.79 32.84
N ILE A 88 -10.44 -33.17 32.21
CA ILE A 88 -11.75 -32.89 32.84
C ILE A 88 -12.62 -34.14 32.85
N LEU A 89 -12.62 -34.90 31.76
CA LEU A 89 -13.35 -36.18 31.67
C LEU A 89 -12.87 -37.18 32.72
N GLU A 90 -11.58 -37.14 33.07
CA GLU A 90 -10.98 -37.96 34.15
C GLU A 90 -11.27 -37.41 35.56
N GLY A 91 -12.04 -36.32 35.69
CA GLY A 91 -12.46 -35.74 36.96
C GLY A 91 -11.39 -34.89 37.67
N GLY A 92 -10.30 -34.55 36.98
CA GLY A 92 -9.11 -33.96 37.59
C GLY A 92 -9.07 -32.43 37.66
N SER A 93 -9.95 -31.71 36.96
CA SER A 93 -9.82 -30.24 36.82
C SER A 93 -11.16 -29.50 36.82
N SER A 94 -11.15 -28.27 37.32
CA SER A 94 -12.33 -27.40 37.40
C SER A 94 -12.63 -26.74 36.05
N PRO A 95 -13.90 -26.48 35.70
CA PRO A 95 -14.27 -25.86 34.42
C PRO A 95 -13.66 -24.46 34.20
N SER A 96 -13.28 -23.77 35.27
CA SER A 96 -12.53 -22.49 35.23
C SER A 96 -11.13 -22.64 34.61
N GLU A 97 -10.43 -23.76 34.85
CA GLU A 97 -9.10 -23.99 34.30
C GLU A 97 -9.13 -24.19 32.78
N LEU A 98 -10.17 -24.84 32.26
CA LEU A 98 -10.38 -24.98 30.82
C LEU A 98 -10.61 -23.64 30.14
N LEU A 99 -11.40 -22.77 30.77
CA LEU A 99 -11.63 -21.41 30.27
C LEU A 99 -10.32 -20.62 30.23
N LEU A 100 -9.51 -20.66 31.29
CA LEU A 100 -8.22 -19.99 31.33
C LEU A 100 -7.25 -20.54 30.28
N ALA A 101 -7.15 -21.87 30.14
CA ALA A 101 -6.29 -22.52 29.15
C ALA A 101 -6.72 -22.15 27.72
N GLY A 102 -8.02 -22.11 27.46
CA GLY A 102 -8.58 -21.67 26.19
C GLY A 102 -8.25 -20.21 25.87
N ILE A 103 -8.50 -19.29 26.80
CA ILE A 103 -8.21 -17.85 26.62
C ILE A 103 -6.70 -17.63 26.40
N THR A 104 -5.85 -18.30 27.17
CA THR A 104 -4.39 -18.20 27.06
C THR A 104 -3.91 -18.74 25.70
N GLY A 105 -4.46 -19.86 25.24
CA GLY A 105 -4.16 -20.41 23.91
C GLY A 105 -4.54 -19.46 22.77
N ILE A 106 -5.73 -18.84 22.85
CA ILE A 106 -6.18 -17.85 21.88
C ILE A 106 -5.27 -16.61 21.88
N PHE A 107 -4.85 -16.14 23.06
CA PHE A 107 -3.94 -15.00 23.20
C PHE A 107 -2.59 -15.28 22.53
N ILE A 108 -1.97 -16.42 22.83
CA ILE A 108 -0.67 -16.81 22.28
C ILE A 108 -0.74 -16.94 20.75
N VAL A 109 -1.77 -17.59 20.20
CA VAL A 109 -1.93 -17.69 18.74
C VAL A 109 -2.15 -16.32 18.10
N SER A 110 -2.97 -15.48 18.72
CA SER A 110 -3.21 -14.11 18.23
C SER A 110 -1.91 -13.29 18.22
N LEU A 111 -1.06 -13.44 19.24
CA LEU A 111 0.24 -12.78 19.35
C LEU A 111 1.22 -13.27 18.29
N LEU A 112 1.33 -14.58 18.09
CA LEU A 112 2.20 -15.17 17.06
C LEU A 112 1.76 -14.75 15.65
N LEU A 113 0.45 -14.77 15.37
CA LEU A 113 -0.09 -14.28 14.11
C LEU A 113 0.20 -12.78 13.92
N TYR A 114 0.03 -11.95 14.96
CA TYR A 114 0.36 -10.54 14.87
C TYR A 114 1.83 -10.27 14.58
N ILE A 115 2.74 -10.95 15.29
CA ILE A 115 4.19 -10.84 15.04
C ILE A 115 4.50 -11.26 13.60
N LEU A 116 3.93 -12.37 13.13
CA LEU A 116 4.07 -12.82 11.75
C LEU A 116 3.57 -11.76 10.76
N PHE A 117 2.42 -11.14 11.01
CA PHE A 117 1.88 -10.07 10.16
C PHE A 117 2.76 -8.82 10.17
N ILE A 118 3.32 -8.43 11.32
CA ILE A 118 4.30 -7.33 11.39
C ILE A 118 5.52 -7.68 10.54
N LEU A 119 6.09 -8.87 10.69
CA LEU A 119 7.25 -9.30 9.91
C LEU A 119 6.97 -9.32 8.40
N ILE A 120 5.80 -9.82 8.00
CA ILE A 120 5.35 -9.76 6.60
C ILE A 120 5.21 -8.30 6.15
N GLY A 121 4.59 -7.46 6.99
CA GLY A 121 4.37 -6.05 6.71
C GLY A 121 5.66 -5.28 6.55
N THR A 122 6.62 -5.42 7.46
CA THR A 122 7.92 -4.74 7.42
C THR A 122 8.75 -5.19 6.23
N VAL A 123 8.79 -6.50 5.92
CA VAL A 123 9.47 -7.02 4.74
C VAL A 123 8.80 -6.54 3.44
N LYS A 124 7.47 -6.43 3.42
CA LYS A 124 6.71 -5.95 2.27
C LYS A 124 6.82 -4.44 2.08
N ILE A 125 6.88 -3.65 3.16
CA ILE A 125 7.05 -2.19 3.13
C ILE A 125 8.49 -1.83 2.75
N GLY A 126 9.49 -2.54 3.27
CA GLY A 126 10.90 -2.23 3.04
C GLY A 126 11.42 -2.50 1.63
N LYS A 127 10.67 -3.24 0.79
CA LYS A 127 11.09 -3.63 -0.57
C LYS A 127 10.26 -3.01 -1.69
N LYS A 128 9.61 -1.87 -1.45
CA LYS A 128 8.79 -1.23 -2.47
C LYS A 128 9.57 -0.29 -3.35
N ASN A 129 9.29 -0.41 -4.64
CA ASN A 129 10.10 0.14 -5.73
C ASN A 129 9.66 1.52 -6.16
N TYR A 130 9.01 2.31 -5.29
CA TYR A 130 8.59 3.66 -5.66
C TYR A 130 9.79 4.48 -6.15
N ARG A 131 10.97 4.29 -5.54
CA ARG A 131 12.22 4.91 -5.99
C ARG A 131 12.57 4.50 -7.43
N GLU A 132 12.49 3.22 -7.77
CA GLU A 132 12.71 2.77 -9.15
C GLU A 132 11.62 3.24 -10.13
N CYS A 133 10.37 3.40 -9.67
CA CYS A 133 9.31 3.97 -10.48
C CYS A 133 9.57 5.45 -10.78
N LEU A 134 10.00 6.21 -9.76
CA LEU A 134 10.32 7.62 -9.88
C LEU A 134 11.61 7.85 -10.68
N HIS A 135 12.58 6.93 -10.63
CA HIS A 135 13.79 6.99 -11.47
C HIS A 135 13.48 6.85 -12.96
N GLN A 136 12.36 6.24 -13.33
CA GLN A 136 11.92 6.22 -14.74
C GLN A 136 11.35 7.58 -15.16
N ILE A 137 11.01 8.49 -14.24
CA ILE A 137 10.37 9.77 -14.55
C ILE A 137 11.39 10.88 -14.40
N ARG A 138 11.74 11.52 -15.51
CA ARG A 138 12.53 12.76 -15.52
C ARG A 138 11.60 13.94 -15.71
N VAL A 139 11.73 14.93 -14.84
CA VAL A 139 10.92 16.14 -14.84
C VAL A 139 11.85 17.31 -15.09
N SER A 140 11.60 18.05 -16.17
CA SER A 140 12.24 19.33 -16.49
C SER A 140 11.31 20.52 -16.21
N ASP A 141 9.98 20.28 -16.16
CA ASP A 141 8.98 21.29 -15.83
C ASP A 141 8.13 20.88 -14.62
N SER A 142 8.25 21.64 -13.53
CA SER A 142 7.47 21.45 -12.31
C SER A 142 5.97 21.69 -12.54
N TYR A 143 5.58 22.57 -13.47
CA TYR A 143 4.16 22.81 -13.77
C TYR A 143 3.53 21.64 -14.53
N GLY A 144 4.27 21.04 -15.46
CA GLY A 144 3.90 19.77 -16.08
C GLY A 144 3.59 18.70 -15.04
N LEU A 145 4.48 18.52 -14.05
CA LEU A 145 4.28 17.53 -12.99
C LEU A 145 3.08 17.87 -12.10
N LEU A 146 2.88 19.15 -11.78
CA LEU A 146 1.71 19.62 -11.02
C LEU A 146 0.40 19.28 -11.73
N ASN A 147 0.34 19.52 -13.04
CA ASN A 147 -0.84 19.23 -13.85
C ASN A 147 -1.07 17.73 -13.99
N ALA A 148 -0.02 16.94 -14.19
CA ALA A 148 -0.13 15.48 -14.22
C ALA A 148 -0.69 14.93 -12.90
N LEU A 149 -0.20 15.41 -11.75
CA LEU A 149 -0.68 15.00 -10.44
C LEU A 149 -2.13 15.42 -10.16
N ARG A 150 -2.58 16.56 -10.70
CA ARG A 150 -3.98 17.02 -10.58
C ARG A 150 -4.94 16.23 -11.47
N GLN A 151 -4.48 15.78 -12.64
CA GLN A 151 -5.30 15.03 -13.59
C GLN A 151 -5.31 13.52 -13.30
N MET A 152 -4.26 13.02 -12.64
CA MET A 152 -4.17 11.63 -12.23
C MET A 152 -5.33 11.27 -11.29
N ASN A 153 -6.13 10.28 -11.69
CA ASN A 153 -7.19 9.73 -10.85
C ASN A 153 -6.60 8.80 -9.78
N CYS A 154 -6.00 9.39 -8.73
CA CYS A 154 -5.48 8.65 -7.59
C CYS A 154 -6.34 8.93 -6.35
N PRO A 155 -7.03 7.92 -5.77
CA PRO A 155 -7.90 8.09 -4.61
C PRO A 155 -7.18 8.56 -3.34
N VAL A 156 -5.85 8.45 -3.33
CA VAL A 156 -4.99 8.81 -2.20
C VAL A 156 -4.65 10.31 -2.21
N VAL A 157 -4.74 10.94 -3.38
CA VAL A 157 -4.43 12.35 -3.59
C VAL A 157 -5.72 13.15 -3.45
N GLU A 158 -5.77 14.03 -2.45
CA GLU A 158 -6.92 14.92 -2.22
C GLU A 158 -6.61 16.35 -2.67
N THR A 159 -5.37 16.79 -2.43
CA THR A 159 -4.93 18.14 -2.80
C THR A 159 -3.53 18.10 -3.39
N VAL A 160 -3.28 18.98 -4.36
CA VAL A 160 -1.96 19.17 -4.96
C VAL A 160 -1.65 20.66 -5.01
N SER A 161 -0.58 21.06 -4.34
CA SER A 161 -0.09 22.43 -4.25
C SER A 161 1.38 22.52 -4.62
N MET A 162 1.87 23.71 -4.95
CA MET A 162 3.28 23.99 -5.23
C MET A 162 3.75 25.12 -4.30
N ASP A 163 4.98 25.04 -3.80
CA ASP A 163 5.58 26.14 -3.04
C ASP A 163 6.28 27.15 -3.97
N GLU A 164 6.74 28.27 -3.38
CA GLU A 164 7.51 29.31 -4.07
C GLU A 164 8.86 28.81 -4.62
N ARG A 165 9.32 27.64 -4.17
CA ARG A 165 10.58 27.02 -4.59
C ARG A 165 10.38 25.99 -5.71
N GLY A 166 9.14 25.79 -6.18
CA GLY A 166 8.81 24.83 -7.23
C GLY A 166 8.67 23.38 -6.75
N ASN A 167 8.71 23.12 -5.44
CA ASN A 167 8.42 21.80 -4.88
C ASN A 167 6.91 21.55 -4.90
N ILE A 168 6.53 20.34 -5.26
CA ILE A 168 5.11 19.97 -5.39
C ILE A 168 4.72 19.14 -4.17
N PHE A 169 3.67 19.56 -3.50
CA PHE A 169 3.12 18.89 -2.34
C PHE A 169 1.82 18.20 -2.71
N VAL A 170 1.75 16.93 -2.35
CA VAL A 170 0.56 16.10 -2.51
C VAL A 170 0.00 15.81 -1.12
N GLY A 171 -1.17 16.36 -0.83
CA GLY A 171 -1.91 16.11 0.39
C GLY A 171 -2.92 14.98 0.23
N GLY A 172 -2.95 14.08 1.20
CA GLY A 172 -4.07 13.17 1.43
C GLY A 172 -4.58 13.29 2.87
N ARG A 173 -5.64 12.55 3.22
CA ARG A 173 -6.40 12.69 4.49
C ARG A 173 -5.60 12.89 5.77
N LYS A 174 -4.42 12.29 5.87
CA LYS A 174 -3.61 12.23 7.09
C LYS A 174 -2.12 12.45 6.86
N ALA A 175 -1.72 12.71 5.61
CA ALA A 175 -0.31 12.80 5.26
C ALA A 175 -0.09 13.75 4.08
N LYS A 176 1.05 14.42 4.09
CA LYS A 176 1.55 15.26 2.99
C LYS A 176 2.85 14.68 2.48
N TYR A 177 2.98 14.60 1.17
CA TYR A 177 4.18 14.15 0.48
C TYR A 177 4.76 15.30 -0.32
N ALA A 178 6.08 15.43 -0.35
CA ALA A 178 6.78 16.42 -1.13
C ALA A 178 7.51 15.73 -2.28
N PHE A 179 7.22 16.14 -3.50
CA PHE A 179 8.03 15.87 -4.67
C PHE A 179 9.15 16.91 -4.71
N THR A 180 10.38 16.43 -4.52
CA THR A 180 11.58 17.24 -4.64
C THR A 180 12.40 16.76 -5.83
N GLN A 181 13.02 17.69 -6.54
CA GLN A 181 13.90 17.35 -7.65
C GLN A 181 15.35 17.45 -7.18
N LYS A 182 16.05 16.31 -7.14
CA LYS A 182 17.48 16.26 -6.83
C LYS A 182 18.23 15.66 -8.00
N GLN A 183 19.13 16.43 -8.63
CA GLN A 183 20.00 15.95 -9.71
C GLN A 183 19.22 15.26 -10.86
N GLU A 184 18.19 15.94 -11.39
CA GLU A 184 17.26 15.40 -12.42
C GLU A 184 16.41 14.18 -12.01
N MET A 185 16.54 13.70 -10.78
CA MET A 185 15.75 12.61 -10.24
C MET A 185 14.61 13.14 -9.37
N LEU A 186 13.43 12.58 -9.58
CA LEU A 186 12.26 12.88 -8.78
C LEU A 186 12.31 12.06 -7.48
N GLU A 187 12.37 12.71 -6.34
CA GLU A 187 12.25 12.07 -5.02
C GLU A 187 10.91 12.42 -4.39
N LEU A 188 10.30 11.42 -3.75
CA LEU A 188 9.03 11.57 -3.03
C LEU A 188 9.25 11.33 -1.54
N ASP A 189 9.23 12.41 -0.78
CA ASP A 189 9.48 12.39 0.66
C ASP A 189 8.20 12.57 1.46
N LEU A 190 8.13 11.93 2.63
CA LEU A 190 7.03 12.13 3.57
C LEU A 190 7.27 13.43 4.33
N TYR A 191 6.53 14.48 3.99
CA TYR A 191 6.65 15.79 4.63
C TYR A 191 5.97 15.81 6.01
N SER A 192 4.80 15.18 6.12
CA SER A 192 4.04 15.08 7.36
C SER A 192 3.19 13.83 7.35
N GLY A 193 3.22 13.04 8.42
CA GLY A 193 2.45 11.79 8.52
C GLY A 193 3.08 10.78 9.48
N LYS A 194 2.47 9.60 9.61
CA LYS A 194 3.02 8.47 10.39
C LYS A 194 3.72 7.49 9.44
N ASN A 195 4.59 6.62 9.96
CA ASN A 195 5.28 5.58 9.15
C ASN A 195 4.33 4.69 8.33
N ARG A 196 3.09 4.46 8.80
CA ARG A 196 2.07 3.72 8.05
C ARG A 196 1.62 4.41 6.76
N ASP A 197 1.84 5.71 6.64
CA ASP A 197 1.52 6.50 5.44
C ASP A 197 2.57 6.31 4.33
N LEU A 198 3.71 5.67 4.61
CA LEU A 198 4.67 5.28 3.58
C LEU A 198 4.07 4.36 2.51
N LEU A 199 3.03 3.58 2.84
CA LEU A 199 2.31 2.73 1.89
C LEU A 199 1.62 3.52 0.78
N ARG A 200 1.16 4.73 1.10
CA ARG A 200 0.44 5.63 0.18
C ARG A 200 1.41 6.30 -0.79
N ARG A 201 2.65 6.55 -0.36
CA ARG A 201 3.73 7.02 -1.22
C ARG A 201 3.93 6.13 -2.43
N ASP A 202 3.97 4.81 -2.22
CA ASP A 202 4.17 3.86 -3.33
C ASP A 202 2.98 3.85 -4.28
N THR A 203 1.76 3.95 -3.73
CA THR A 203 0.56 4.06 -4.55
C THR A 203 0.62 5.28 -5.46
N ILE A 204 1.00 6.45 -4.93
CA ILE A 204 1.11 7.69 -5.70
C ILE A 204 2.18 7.54 -6.80
N ALA A 205 3.35 7.00 -6.49
CA ALA A 205 4.42 6.82 -7.48
C ALA A 205 4.04 5.85 -8.60
N VAL A 206 3.39 4.74 -8.27
CA VAL A 206 2.94 3.74 -9.26
C VAL A 206 1.79 4.29 -10.11
N ASP A 207 0.83 4.98 -9.50
CA ASP A 207 -0.27 5.63 -10.23
C ASP A 207 0.26 6.72 -11.17
N LEU A 208 1.24 7.51 -10.72
CA LEU A 208 1.86 8.54 -11.55
C LEU A 208 2.59 7.93 -12.74
N LEU A 209 3.40 6.89 -12.51
CA LEU A 209 4.10 6.20 -13.59
C LEU A 209 3.12 5.56 -14.58
N LYS A 210 2.04 4.94 -14.10
CA LYS A 210 1.02 4.32 -14.95
C LYS A 210 0.22 5.36 -15.75
N TYR A 211 0.00 6.54 -15.16
CA TYR A 211 -0.64 7.67 -15.83
C TYR A 211 0.24 8.22 -16.96
N LEU A 212 1.54 8.38 -16.72
CA LEU A 212 2.50 8.88 -17.70
C LEU A 212 2.91 7.84 -18.75
N ALA A 213 2.88 6.55 -18.40
CA ALA A 213 3.26 5.43 -19.25
C ALA A 213 2.26 4.26 -19.08
N PRO A 214 1.17 4.23 -19.86
CA PRO A 214 0.14 3.20 -19.76
C PRO A 214 0.66 1.77 -20.03
N ASP A 215 1.76 1.63 -20.77
CA ASP A 215 2.46 0.38 -21.07
C ASP A 215 3.25 -0.19 -19.88
N CYS A 216 3.38 0.56 -18.78
CA CYS A 216 4.11 0.14 -17.59
C CYS A 216 3.61 -1.23 -17.07
N PRO A 217 4.51 -2.20 -16.78
CA PRO A 217 4.13 -3.55 -16.33
C PRO A 217 3.56 -3.60 -14.91
N LEU A 218 3.54 -2.47 -14.20
CA LEU A 218 2.99 -2.38 -12.85
C LEU A 218 1.47 -2.26 -12.89
N ASP A 219 0.81 -3.12 -12.11
CA ASP A 219 -0.61 -3.00 -11.84
C ASP A 219 -0.82 -2.13 -10.59
N ALA A 220 -1.29 -0.91 -10.83
CA ALA A 220 -1.57 0.04 -9.78
C ALA A 220 -2.77 -0.36 -8.92
N ALA A 221 -3.76 -1.06 -9.48
CA ALA A 221 -4.93 -1.55 -8.75
C ALA A 221 -4.53 -2.68 -7.78
N ASP A 222 -3.68 -3.61 -8.21
CA ASP A 222 -3.15 -4.66 -7.36
C ASP A 222 -2.28 -4.09 -6.23
N ASN A 223 -1.44 -3.09 -6.52
CA ASN A 223 -0.64 -2.41 -5.49
C ASN A 223 -1.53 -1.70 -4.46
N ARG A 224 -2.60 -1.02 -4.91
CA ARG A 224 -3.59 -0.39 -4.02
C ARG A 224 -4.26 -1.41 -3.10
N LYS A 225 -4.74 -2.52 -3.68
CA LYS A 225 -5.42 -3.59 -2.93
C LYS A 225 -4.50 -4.19 -1.87
N ASP A 226 -3.26 -4.49 -2.25
CA ASP A 226 -2.26 -5.04 -1.35
C ASP A 226 -1.91 -4.08 -0.19
N ASN A 227 -1.86 -2.77 -0.45
CA ASN A 227 -1.58 -1.74 0.56
C ASN A 227 -2.76 -1.54 1.52
N GLU A 228 -3.98 -1.60 0.99
CA GLU A 228 -5.19 -1.47 1.79
C GLU A 228 -5.38 -2.66 2.74
N ILE A 229 -5.12 -3.88 2.28
CA ILE A 229 -5.12 -5.08 3.13
C ILE A 229 -4.10 -4.93 4.26
N LEU A 230 -2.88 -4.51 3.93
CA LEU A 230 -1.82 -4.35 4.93
C LEU A 230 -2.18 -3.30 5.98
N ARG A 231 -2.79 -2.19 5.56
CA ARG A 231 -3.25 -1.12 6.44
C ARG A 231 -4.34 -1.61 7.39
N LYS A 232 -5.36 -2.31 6.87
CA LYS A 232 -6.44 -2.87 7.69
C LYS A 232 -5.91 -3.87 8.71
N LEU A 233 -4.97 -4.73 8.32
CA LEU A 233 -4.33 -5.68 9.23
C LEU A 233 -3.56 -4.96 10.35
N LEU A 234 -2.80 -3.91 10.00
CA LEU A 234 -2.06 -3.12 10.99
C LEU A 234 -2.97 -2.37 11.98
N GLU A 235 -4.22 -2.09 11.61
CA GLU A 235 -5.22 -1.46 12.48
C GLU A 235 -5.97 -2.47 13.36
N VAL A 236 -6.34 -3.64 12.81
CA VAL A 236 -7.18 -4.63 13.50
C VAL A 236 -6.40 -5.49 14.48
N CYS A 237 -5.20 -5.96 14.12
CA CYS A 237 -4.47 -6.91 14.96
C CYS A 237 -4.08 -6.38 16.35
N PRO A 238 -3.63 -5.11 16.51
CA PRO A 238 -3.37 -4.57 17.85
C PRO A 238 -4.62 -4.52 18.73
N ALA A 239 -5.79 -4.22 18.16
CA ALA A 239 -7.05 -4.18 18.90
C ALA A 239 -7.45 -5.56 19.43
N ILE A 240 -7.29 -6.61 18.61
CA ILE A 240 -7.51 -8.00 19.03
C ILE A 240 -6.57 -8.36 20.18
N LEU A 241 -5.28 -8.00 20.07
CA LEU A 241 -4.31 -8.29 21.12
C LEU A 241 -4.65 -7.61 22.45
N ILE A 242 -4.98 -6.32 22.40
CA ILE A 242 -5.36 -5.56 23.60
C ILE A 242 -6.62 -6.16 24.23
N ALA A 243 -7.63 -6.52 23.43
CA ALA A 243 -8.85 -7.15 23.94
C ALA A 243 -8.56 -8.50 24.60
N SER A 244 -7.73 -9.34 23.97
CA SER A 244 -7.34 -10.64 24.54
C SER A 244 -6.49 -10.51 25.81
N LEU A 245 -5.62 -9.50 25.91
CA LEU A 245 -4.87 -9.19 27.13
C LEU A 245 -5.80 -8.71 28.26
N ALA A 246 -6.76 -7.84 27.94
CA ALA A 246 -7.72 -7.34 28.91
C ALA A 246 -8.57 -8.47 29.51
N LEU A 247 -8.98 -9.46 28.69
CA LEU A 247 -9.70 -10.64 29.17
C LEU A 247 -8.86 -11.49 30.12
N LEU A 248 -7.56 -11.69 29.83
CA LEU A 248 -6.64 -12.39 30.72
C LEU A 248 -6.47 -11.68 32.06
N LEU A 249 -6.32 -10.35 32.04
CA LEU A 249 -6.20 -9.56 33.26
C LEU A 249 -7.48 -9.59 34.09
N LEU A 250 -8.65 -9.44 33.45
CA LEU A 250 -9.95 -9.54 34.15
C LEU A 250 -10.10 -10.90 34.83
N TYR A 251 -9.80 -11.99 34.12
CA TYR A 251 -9.85 -13.33 34.72
C TYR A 251 -8.96 -13.42 35.97
N SER A 252 -7.72 -12.93 35.88
CA SER A 252 -6.77 -12.99 37.02
C SER A 252 -7.25 -12.24 38.26
N VAL A 253 -8.02 -11.16 38.08
CA VAL A 253 -8.59 -10.37 39.18
C VAL A 253 -9.79 -11.07 39.82
N PHE A 254 -10.60 -11.80 39.05
CA PHE A 254 -11.76 -12.53 39.59
C PHE A 254 -11.39 -13.89 40.18
N SER A 255 -10.25 -14.46 39.80
CA SER A 255 -9.78 -15.76 40.29
C SER A 255 -8.87 -15.71 41.53
N GLY A 256 -8.41 -14.52 41.93
CA GLY A 256 -7.59 -14.30 43.11
C GLY A 256 -8.39 -13.76 44.28
#